data_AF-A0A937X5D6-F1
#
_entry.id   AF-A0A937X5D6-F1
#
_cell.length_a   1.000
_cell.length_b   1.000
_cell.length_c   1.000
_cell.angle_alpha   90.00
_cell.angle_beta   90.00
_cell.angle_gamma   90.00
#
_symmetry.space_group_name_H-M   'P 1'
#
loop_
_entity.id
_entity.type
_entity.pdbx_description
1 polymer ?
#
loop_
_entity_poly.entity_id
_entity_poly.type
_entity_poly.pdbx_seq_one_letter_code
_entity_poly.pdbx_strand_id
1 'polypeptide(L)'
;MSNPGAVIAILLACGLTAVAASQPATSRVSAVPEGGIPVTDEETRRACGSCHATDDKHIMTRISHRRASPENWELTLRRMMSLNNVNLAPEAARRILKYLSNQHGLAPEEARPAMFDAERRLIEYSYKADADVQQLCSTCHSMGRVLNERRTREEWSLLLAMHRYYYPLIDGSSGGFRRSGGGGGSANAQARRSAARQEEGGERRPPDNRQPFERAGDHLADAFPLRSEAWTTWSAAMRAPRLDGRWTLVGHQLGKGRVFGEVVIAPDPDSPDSFVTRGQ
;
A
#
# COMPACT_ATOMS: atom_id res chain seq x y z
N MET A 1 37.64 -73.32 -26.40
CA MET A 1 37.37 -74.56 -25.65
C MET A 1 36.86 -74.17 -24.27
N SER A 2 35.61 -74.54 -24.00
CA SER A 2 34.97 -74.84 -22.71
C SER A 2 35.11 -73.89 -21.50
N ASN A 3 33.97 -73.31 -21.14
CA ASN A 3 33.60 -72.80 -19.81
C ASN A 3 33.40 -74.00 -18.83
N PRO A 4 33.47 -73.82 -17.50
CA PRO A 4 32.27 -73.47 -16.72
C PRO A 4 32.59 -72.46 -15.58
N GLY A 5 31.71 -71.59 -15.11
CA GLY A 5 30.30 -71.77 -14.76
C GLY A 5 30.16 -71.51 -13.26
N ALA A 6 30.06 -70.25 -12.86
CA ALA A 6 29.77 -69.84 -11.48
C ALA A 6 28.35 -69.27 -11.42
N VAL A 7 27.48 -69.97 -10.69
CA VAL A 7 26.08 -69.61 -10.45
C VAL A 7 26.03 -68.60 -9.30
N ILE A 8 25.64 -67.36 -9.59
CA ILE A 8 25.35 -66.34 -8.56
C ILE A 8 23.83 -66.27 -8.39
N ALA A 9 23.37 -66.61 -7.19
CA ALA A 9 21.99 -66.49 -6.76
C ALA A 9 21.61 -65.00 -6.59
N ILE A 10 20.60 -64.54 -7.33
CA ILE A 10 20.03 -63.21 -7.19
C ILE A 10 18.92 -63.29 -6.13
N LEU A 11 19.21 -62.75 -4.93
CA LEU A 11 18.21 -62.48 -3.91
C LEU A 11 17.44 -61.20 -4.28
N LEU A 12 16.17 -61.36 -4.63
CA LEU A 12 15.22 -60.27 -4.89
C LEU A 12 14.83 -59.60 -3.55
N ALA A 13 15.52 -58.52 -3.19
CA ALA A 13 15.12 -57.68 -2.06
C ALA A 13 14.03 -56.70 -2.52
N CYS A 14 12.78 -57.02 -2.19
CA CYS A 14 11.62 -56.17 -2.40
C CYS A 14 11.69 -54.98 -1.42
N GLY A 15 12.29 -53.88 -1.86
CA GLY A 15 12.36 -52.63 -1.09
C GLY A 15 11.01 -51.90 -1.14
N LEU A 16 10.29 -51.90 -0.03
CA LEU A 16 9.17 -50.98 0.22
C LEU A 16 9.72 -49.54 0.22
N THR A 17 9.56 -48.83 -0.89
CA THR A 17 9.77 -47.38 -0.93
C THR A 17 8.61 -46.71 -0.20
N ALA A 18 8.87 -46.23 1.02
CA ALA A 18 7.95 -45.36 1.73
C ALA A 18 7.73 -44.08 0.91
N VAL A 19 6.52 -43.90 0.39
CA VAL A 19 6.08 -42.65 -0.23
C VAL A 19 6.01 -41.61 0.89
N ALA A 20 7.01 -40.73 0.95
CA ALA A 20 6.97 -39.56 1.81
C ALA A 20 5.81 -38.66 1.32
N ALA A 21 4.78 -38.54 2.13
CA ALA A 21 3.67 -37.62 1.87
C ALA A 21 4.19 -36.18 1.88
N SER A 22 4.26 -35.57 0.70
CA SER A 22 4.53 -34.15 0.51
C SER A 22 3.41 -33.35 1.19
N GLN A 23 3.68 -32.80 2.37
CA GLN A 23 2.78 -31.84 2.99
C GLN A 23 2.69 -30.59 2.10
N PRO A 24 1.49 -30.01 1.91
CA PRO A 24 1.37 -28.75 1.20
C PRO A 24 2.17 -27.70 1.95
N ALA A 25 3.05 -27.01 1.23
CA ALA A 25 3.80 -25.88 1.74
C ALA A 25 2.80 -24.80 2.21
N THR A 26 2.55 -24.77 3.52
CA THR A 26 2.01 -23.60 4.16
C THR A 26 3.07 -22.53 4.04
N SER A 27 2.87 -21.59 3.12
CA SER A 27 3.65 -20.36 3.04
C SER A 27 3.62 -19.70 4.42
N ARG A 28 4.70 -19.91 5.19
CA ARG A 28 4.93 -19.15 6.41
C ARG A 28 5.16 -17.72 5.96
N VAL A 29 4.12 -16.90 6.07
CA VAL A 29 4.29 -15.45 6.10
C VAL A 29 5.23 -15.18 7.28
N SER A 30 6.50 -14.95 6.98
CA SER A 30 7.47 -14.53 7.99
C SER A 30 6.95 -13.26 8.63
N ALA A 31 6.68 -13.31 9.94
CA ALA A 31 6.28 -12.15 10.71
C ALA A 31 7.41 -11.11 10.64
N VAL A 32 7.18 -10.06 9.84
CA VAL A 32 8.10 -8.92 9.75
C VAL A 32 8.00 -8.16 11.08
N PRO A 33 9.12 -7.75 11.72
CA PRO A 33 9.08 -7.17 13.06
C PRO A 33 8.06 -6.04 13.20
N GLU A 34 7.18 -6.15 14.20
CA GLU A 34 6.10 -5.22 14.54
C GLU A 34 6.61 -3.92 15.18
N GLY A 35 7.62 -3.30 14.57
CA GLY A 35 8.17 -2.01 14.98
C GLY A 35 7.89 -0.93 13.94
N GLY A 36 7.65 0.30 14.42
CA GLY A 36 7.61 1.49 13.58
C GLY A 36 8.93 1.71 12.83
N ILE A 37 8.88 2.51 11.77
CA ILE A 37 10.04 2.95 11.00
C ILE A 37 10.62 4.21 11.67
N PRO A 38 11.90 4.24 12.07
CA PRO A 38 12.49 5.42 12.68
C PRO A 38 12.38 6.68 11.81
N VAL A 39 12.09 7.82 12.44
CA VAL A 39 12.20 9.14 11.84
C VAL A 39 13.56 9.72 12.21
N THR A 40 14.57 9.38 11.43
CA THR A 40 15.97 9.81 11.62
C THR A 40 16.23 11.29 11.33
N ASP A 41 15.36 11.95 10.55
CA ASP A 41 15.51 13.37 10.22
C ASP A 41 15.19 14.28 11.40
N GLU A 42 16.16 15.12 11.75
CA GLU A 42 16.08 16.05 12.88
C GLU A 42 15.04 17.15 12.64
N GLU A 43 14.94 17.66 11.40
CA GLU A 43 13.97 18.71 11.08
C GLU A 43 12.53 18.21 11.25
N THR A 44 12.25 16.99 10.79
CA THR A 44 10.96 16.30 10.98
C THR A 44 10.68 16.08 12.46
N ARG A 45 11.63 15.55 13.23
CA ARG A 45 11.43 15.32 14.67
C ARG A 45 11.19 16.63 15.43
N ARG A 46 11.96 17.68 15.16
CA ARG A 46 11.79 19.00 15.77
C ARG A 46 10.44 19.64 15.41
N ALA A 47 10.04 19.55 14.14
CA ALA A 47 8.80 20.14 13.64
C ALA A 47 7.54 19.45 14.17
N CYS A 48 7.60 18.12 14.34
CA CYS A 48 6.43 17.30 14.66
C CYS A 48 6.39 16.84 16.13
N GLY A 49 7.52 16.89 16.84
CA GLY A 49 7.71 16.26 18.15
C GLY A 49 6.88 16.84 19.30
N SER A 50 6.36 18.06 19.15
CA SER A 50 5.45 18.65 20.15
C SER A 50 4.11 17.91 20.26
N CYS A 51 3.66 17.29 19.17
CA CYS A 51 2.41 16.53 19.11
C CYS A 51 2.65 15.03 18.90
N HIS A 52 3.74 14.67 18.21
CA HIS A 52 4.12 13.30 17.91
C HIS A 52 5.22 12.84 18.87
N ALA A 53 4.83 12.19 19.96
CA ALA A 53 5.79 11.65 20.93
C ALA A 53 6.82 10.76 20.23
N THR A 54 8.09 10.97 20.57
CA THR A 54 9.24 10.30 19.96
C THR A 54 9.99 9.53 21.03
N ASP A 55 10.26 8.25 20.81
CA ASP A 55 11.06 7.43 21.72
C ASP A 55 12.57 7.52 21.44
N ASP A 56 13.37 6.83 22.27
CA ASP A 56 14.84 6.80 22.16
C ASP A 56 15.33 6.18 20.84
N LYS A 57 14.48 5.43 20.14
CA LYS A 57 14.77 4.82 18.82
C LYS A 57 14.25 5.67 17.66
N HIS A 58 13.80 6.88 17.96
CA HIS A 58 13.21 7.82 17.00
C HIS A 58 11.93 7.28 16.35
N ILE A 59 11.21 6.39 17.03
CA ILE A 59 9.86 6.02 16.65
C ILE A 59 8.93 7.13 17.12
N MET A 60 8.28 7.78 16.14
CA MET A 60 7.31 8.83 16.39
C MET A 60 5.89 8.28 16.28
N THR A 61 5.01 8.65 17.23
CA THR A 61 3.60 8.26 17.16
C THR A 61 2.99 8.70 15.81
N ARG A 62 2.19 7.83 15.21
CA ARG A 62 1.56 7.99 13.89
C ARG A 62 2.54 7.95 12.70
N ILE A 63 3.56 8.82 12.69
CA ILE A 63 4.45 9.02 11.53
C ILE A 63 5.22 7.74 11.22
N SER A 64 5.81 7.10 12.23
CA SER A 64 6.59 5.87 12.07
C SER A 64 5.78 4.63 11.67
N HIS A 65 4.45 4.71 11.73
CA HIS A 65 3.57 3.55 11.55
C HIS A 65 2.81 3.57 10.22
N ARG A 66 3.21 4.45 9.30
CA ARG A 66 2.66 4.53 7.95
C ARG A 66 3.73 4.87 6.91
N ARG A 67 3.43 4.49 5.68
CA ARG A 67 4.15 4.87 4.47
C ARG A 67 3.17 5.33 3.41
N ALA A 68 3.60 6.22 2.53
CA ALA A 68 2.73 6.80 1.51
C ALA A 68 3.51 7.32 0.30
N SER A 69 2.81 7.59 -0.80
CA SER A 69 3.38 8.34 -1.92
C SER A 69 3.74 9.79 -1.51
N PRO A 70 4.59 10.49 -2.29
CA PRO A 70 4.88 11.89 -2.06
C PRO A 70 3.62 12.76 -1.96
N GLU A 71 2.65 12.57 -2.85
CA GLU A 71 1.41 13.35 -2.87
C GLU A 71 0.57 13.12 -1.59
N ASN A 72 0.53 11.89 -1.09
CA ASN A 72 -0.19 11.57 0.14
C ASN A 72 0.52 12.10 1.41
N TRP A 73 1.85 12.13 1.41
CA TRP A 73 2.61 12.83 2.45
C TRP A 73 2.39 14.34 2.39
N GLU A 74 2.36 14.93 1.20
CA GLU A 74 2.06 16.34 1.01
C GLU A 74 0.66 16.69 1.56
N LEU A 75 -0.36 15.89 1.23
CA LEU A 75 -1.71 16.05 1.79
C LEU A 75 -1.72 15.97 3.32
N THR A 76 -0.89 15.10 3.89
CA THR A 76 -0.74 14.98 5.35
C THR A 76 -0.14 16.25 5.94
N LEU A 77 0.96 16.75 5.38
CA LEU A 77 1.60 17.99 5.85
C LEU A 77 0.66 19.18 5.72
N ARG A 78 0.00 19.33 4.57
CA ARG A 78 -1.01 20.38 4.36
C ARG A 78 -2.13 20.31 5.40
N ARG A 79 -2.62 19.11 5.74
CA ARG A 79 -3.62 18.92 6.80
C ARG A 79 -3.10 19.35 8.18
N MET A 80 -1.84 19.05 8.51
CA MET A 80 -1.26 19.47 9.78
C MET A 80 -1.13 20.99 9.86
N MET A 81 -0.75 21.64 8.76
CA MET A 81 -0.65 23.10 8.69
C MET A 81 -2.03 23.77 8.77
N SER A 82 -3.03 23.25 8.05
CA SER A 82 -4.34 23.89 7.92
C SER A 82 -5.31 23.58 9.04
N LEU A 83 -5.29 22.36 9.60
CA LEU A 83 -6.26 21.92 10.62
C LEU A 83 -5.66 21.79 12.01
N ASN A 84 -4.33 21.61 12.12
CA ASN A 84 -3.65 21.39 13.40
C ASN A 84 -2.58 22.46 13.69
N ASN A 85 -2.63 23.58 12.97
CA ASN A 85 -1.85 24.80 13.22
C ASN A 85 -0.32 24.61 13.26
N VAL A 86 0.22 23.60 12.57
CA VAL A 86 1.67 23.43 12.45
C VAL A 86 2.24 24.55 11.58
N ASN A 87 3.15 25.35 12.13
CA ASN A 87 3.81 26.44 11.42
C ASN A 87 5.13 25.96 10.77
N LEU A 88 5.14 25.79 9.45
CA LEU A 88 6.31 25.39 8.68
C LEU A 88 6.64 26.43 7.62
N ALA A 89 7.92 26.81 7.54
CA ALA A 89 8.43 27.50 6.36
C ALA A 89 8.32 26.58 5.12
N PRO A 90 8.03 27.11 3.92
CA PRO A 90 7.85 26.29 2.71
C PRO A 90 9.04 25.37 2.40
N GLU A 91 10.25 25.84 2.67
CA GLU A 91 11.51 25.13 2.42
C GLU A 91 11.67 23.96 3.39
N ALA A 92 11.31 24.16 4.66
CA ALA A 92 11.27 23.10 5.66
C ALA A 92 10.20 22.05 5.30
N ALA A 93 9.01 22.48 4.87
CA ALA A 93 7.96 21.57 4.43
C ALA A 93 8.40 20.70 3.23
N ARG A 94 9.13 21.26 2.26
CA ARG A 94 9.68 20.49 1.12
C ARG A 94 10.76 19.50 1.55
N ARG A 95 11.64 19.86 2.50
CA ARG A 95 12.65 18.94 3.04
C ARG A 95 12.02 17.79 3.84
N ILE A 96 11.06 18.08 4.70
CA ILE A 96 10.29 17.07 5.45
C ILE A 96 9.54 16.15 4.47
N LEU A 97 8.85 16.73 3.48
CA LEU A 97 8.13 15.95 2.45
C LEU A 97 9.08 15.00 1.72
N LYS A 98 10.23 15.50 1.29
CA LYS A 98 11.26 14.72 0.61
C LYS A 98 11.77 13.58 1.49
N TYR A 99 12.09 13.88 2.76
CA TYR A 99 12.54 12.89 3.72
C TYR A 99 11.50 11.77 3.89
N LEU A 100 10.24 12.12 4.17
CA LEU A 100 9.15 11.16 4.37
C LEU A 100 8.88 10.35 3.10
N SER A 101 8.96 10.98 1.92
CA SER A 101 8.81 10.28 0.64
C SER A 101 9.93 9.26 0.39
N ASN A 102 11.16 9.58 0.79
CA ASN A 102 12.31 8.71 0.59
C ASN A 102 12.35 7.57 1.63
N GLN A 103 12.13 7.88 2.91
CA GLN A 103 12.33 6.92 4.02
C GLN A 103 11.04 6.21 4.44
N HIS A 104 9.88 6.83 4.19
CA HIS A 104 8.55 6.30 4.48
C HIS A 104 7.70 6.25 3.20
N GLY A 105 8.35 5.95 2.07
CA GLY A 105 7.76 5.85 0.74
C GLY A 105 7.11 4.49 0.42
N LEU A 106 6.78 4.29 -0.84
CA LEU A 106 6.25 3.02 -1.37
C LEU A 106 7.26 2.39 -2.33
N ALA A 107 7.30 1.06 -2.37
CA ALA A 107 8.01 0.36 -3.43
C ALA A 107 7.30 0.62 -4.78
N PRO A 108 8.02 0.54 -5.92
CA PRO A 108 7.41 0.66 -7.24
C PRO A 108 6.22 -0.28 -7.44
N GLU A 109 6.33 -1.51 -6.94
CA GLU A 109 5.25 -2.51 -7.01
C GLU A 109 4.02 -2.11 -6.21
N GLU A 110 4.23 -1.44 -5.08
CA GLU A 110 3.17 -0.99 -4.19
C GLU A 110 2.42 0.22 -4.77
N ALA A 111 3.13 1.12 -5.45
CA ALA A 111 2.58 2.33 -6.06
C ALA A 111 1.94 2.08 -7.44
N ARG A 112 2.42 1.06 -8.18
CA ARG A 112 1.99 0.74 -9.55
C ARG A 112 0.46 0.72 -9.75
N PRO A 113 -0.36 0.08 -8.89
CA PRO A 113 -1.81 0.02 -9.09
C PRO A 113 -2.50 1.39 -9.05
N ALA A 114 -1.85 2.39 -8.46
CA ALA A 114 -2.40 3.72 -8.19
C ALA A 114 -1.65 4.86 -8.90
N MET A 115 -0.74 4.55 -9.84
CA MET A 115 0.00 5.57 -10.60
C MET A 115 -0.92 6.52 -11.37
N PHE A 116 -2.12 6.06 -11.76
CA PHE A 116 -3.11 6.92 -12.41
C PHE A 116 -3.44 8.18 -11.60
N ASP A 117 -3.35 8.11 -10.27
CA ASP A 117 -3.61 9.24 -9.39
C ASP A 117 -2.46 10.26 -9.43
N ALA A 118 -1.21 9.79 -9.36
CA ALA A 118 -0.01 10.63 -9.48
C ALA A 118 0.14 11.24 -10.88
N GLU A 119 -0.17 10.46 -11.93
CA GLU A 119 -0.16 10.87 -13.33
C GLU A 119 -1.37 11.75 -13.71
N ARG A 120 -2.28 12.03 -12.76
CA ARG A 120 -3.49 12.83 -12.96
C ARG A 120 -4.38 12.31 -14.10
N ARG A 121 -4.40 11.00 -14.30
CA ARG A 121 -5.27 10.35 -15.28
C ARG A 121 -6.71 10.33 -14.77
N LEU A 122 -7.61 10.93 -15.54
CA LEU A 122 -9.06 10.91 -15.29
C LEU A 122 -9.64 9.59 -15.81
N ILE A 123 -9.52 8.53 -15.00
CA ILE A 123 -10.08 7.21 -15.29
C ILE A 123 -11.16 6.83 -14.29
N GLU A 124 -12.12 6.02 -14.75
CA GLU A 124 -12.99 5.30 -13.83
C GLU A 124 -12.22 4.10 -13.27
N TYR A 125 -11.80 4.22 -12.01
CA TYR A 125 -11.12 3.15 -11.30
C TYR A 125 -12.09 2.49 -10.30
N SER A 126 -12.17 1.17 -10.35
CA SER A 126 -12.96 0.37 -9.41
C SER A 126 -12.07 -0.67 -8.72
N TYR A 127 -11.94 -0.56 -7.41
CA TYR A 127 -11.26 -1.53 -6.57
C TYR A 127 -12.09 -2.80 -6.44
N LYS A 128 -11.63 -3.89 -7.05
CA LYS A 128 -12.39 -5.15 -7.13
C LYS A 128 -12.08 -6.14 -6.01
N ALA A 129 -11.04 -5.90 -5.22
CA ALA A 129 -10.60 -6.85 -4.19
C ALA A 129 -11.50 -6.84 -2.95
N ASP A 130 -12.20 -5.74 -2.66
CA ASP A 130 -13.21 -5.70 -1.60
C ASP A 130 -14.30 -4.66 -1.88
N ALA A 131 -15.56 -5.10 -1.81
CA ALA A 131 -16.72 -4.27 -2.14
C ALA A 131 -17.07 -3.26 -1.04
N ASP A 132 -16.77 -3.55 0.24
CA ASP A 132 -16.98 -2.59 1.33
C ASP A 132 -15.99 -1.43 1.20
N VAL A 133 -14.71 -1.72 0.97
CA VAL A 133 -13.67 -0.70 0.73
C VAL A 133 -13.99 0.14 -0.49
N GLN A 134 -14.35 -0.49 -1.61
CA GLN A 134 -14.73 0.26 -2.81
C GLN A 134 -15.89 1.21 -2.52
N GLN A 135 -16.96 0.74 -1.88
CA GLN A 135 -18.13 1.56 -1.61
C GLN A 135 -17.83 2.71 -0.63
N LEU A 136 -17.14 2.42 0.47
CA LEU A 136 -16.89 3.38 1.55
C LEU A 136 -15.85 4.43 1.15
N CYS A 137 -14.78 4.01 0.48
CA CYS A 137 -13.61 4.88 0.28
C CYS A 137 -13.62 5.64 -1.05
N SER A 138 -14.40 5.21 -2.04
CA SER A 138 -14.43 5.87 -3.36
C SER A 138 -15.51 6.94 -3.52
N THR A 139 -16.39 7.12 -2.52
CA THR A 139 -17.54 8.03 -2.62
C THR A 139 -17.11 9.50 -2.60
N CYS A 140 -16.06 9.84 -1.84
CA CYS A 140 -15.63 11.23 -1.65
C CYS A 140 -14.34 11.58 -2.40
N HIS A 141 -13.46 10.60 -2.65
CA HIS A 141 -12.18 10.82 -3.31
C HIS A 141 -11.75 9.59 -4.10
N SER A 142 -10.76 9.77 -4.98
CA SER A 142 -10.13 8.69 -5.74
C SER A 142 -9.66 7.55 -4.84
N MET A 143 -9.85 6.30 -5.28
CA MET A 143 -9.25 5.12 -4.65
C MET A 143 -7.72 5.16 -4.71
N GLY A 144 -7.13 5.89 -5.65
CA GLY A 144 -5.68 6.09 -5.73
C GLY A 144 -5.11 6.63 -4.42
N ARG A 145 -5.83 7.52 -3.72
CA ARG A 145 -5.40 8.02 -2.40
C ARG A 145 -5.30 6.92 -1.34
N VAL A 146 -6.18 5.92 -1.38
CA VAL A 146 -6.17 4.79 -0.44
C VAL A 146 -5.05 3.82 -0.80
N LEU A 147 -4.93 3.50 -2.08
CA LEU A 147 -3.96 2.52 -2.60
C LEU A 147 -2.51 2.99 -2.46
N ASN A 148 -2.29 4.31 -2.46
CA ASN A 148 -0.99 4.96 -2.24
C ASN A 148 -0.61 5.10 -0.76
N GLU A 149 -1.07 4.17 0.10
CA GLU A 149 -0.71 4.11 1.51
C GLU A 149 -0.46 2.68 2.02
N ARG A 150 0.40 2.56 3.02
CA ARG A 150 0.69 1.31 3.75
C ARG A 150 0.75 1.63 5.24
N ARG A 151 0.03 0.90 6.08
CA ARG A 151 -0.10 1.26 7.50
C ARG A 151 -0.16 0.02 8.40
N THR A 152 0.11 0.19 9.69
CA THR A 152 -0.25 -0.86 10.67
C THR A 152 -1.77 -0.98 10.76
N ARG A 153 -2.26 -2.10 11.33
CA ARG A 153 -3.70 -2.29 11.59
C ARG A 153 -4.28 -1.13 12.40
N GLU A 154 -3.60 -0.74 13.48
CA GLU A 154 -4.01 0.36 14.33
C GLU A 154 -4.09 1.69 13.56
N GLU A 155 -3.11 1.98 12.70
CA GLU A 155 -3.11 3.20 11.89
C GLU A 155 -4.22 3.25 10.84
N TRP A 156 -4.66 2.10 10.32
CA TRP A 156 -5.87 2.00 9.50
C TRP A 156 -7.13 2.26 10.33
N SER A 157 -7.24 1.68 11.52
CA SER A 157 -8.36 1.94 12.44
C SER A 157 -8.46 3.43 12.82
N LEU A 158 -7.32 4.05 13.14
CA LEU A 158 -7.25 5.47 13.47
C LEU A 158 -7.55 6.37 12.26
N LEU A 159 -7.21 5.93 11.03
CA LEU A 159 -7.61 6.65 9.81
C LEU A 159 -9.13 6.70 9.68
N LEU A 160 -9.80 5.56 9.86
CA LEU A 160 -11.26 5.48 9.77
C LEU A 160 -11.93 6.29 10.89
N ALA A 161 -11.38 6.25 12.10
CA ALA A 161 -11.84 7.08 13.21
C ALA A 161 -11.71 8.59 12.89
N MET A 162 -10.59 9.01 12.28
CA MET A 162 -10.39 10.40 11.86
C MET A 162 -11.42 10.83 10.82
N HIS A 163 -11.71 10.01 9.80
CA HIS A 163 -12.75 10.33 8.82
C HIS A 163 -14.11 10.51 9.48
N ARG A 164 -14.48 9.63 10.42
CA ARG A 164 -15.75 9.73 11.15
C ARG A 164 -15.83 10.95 12.06
N TYR A 165 -14.71 11.37 12.63
CA TYR A 165 -14.63 12.57 13.47
C TYR A 165 -14.70 13.86 12.64
N TYR A 166 -13.92 13.95 11.55
CA TYR A 166 -13.89 15.14 10.69
C TYR A 166 -15.14 15.30 9.83
N TYR A 167 -15.81 14.19 9.50
CA TYR A 167 -17.01 14.17 8.67
C TYR A 167 -18.16 13.48 9.43
N PRO A 168 -18.85 14.18 10.35
CA PRO A 168 -19.88 13.58 11.21
C PRO A 168 -21.04 12.88 10.47
N LEU A 169 -21.27 13.22 9.19
CA LEU A 169 -22.33 12.64 8.37
C LEU A 169 -21.92 11.34 7.64
N ILE A 170 -20.64 10.95 7.69
CA ILE A 170 -20.08 9.84 6.90
C ILE A 170 -20.63 8.46 7.33
N ASP A 171 -21.13 8.35 8.57
CA ASP A 171 -21.79 7.15 9.07
C ASP A 171 -23.13 6.86 8.36
N GLY A 172 -23.79 7.91 7.86
CA GLY A 172 -25.10 7.85 7.21
C GLY A 172 -25.02 7.80 5.69
N SER A 173 -25.98 8.44 5.01
CA SER A 173 -26.13 8.39 3.54
C SER A 173 -24.93 8.94 2.76
N SER A 174 -24.10 9.79 3.38
CA SER A 174 -22.95 10.42 2.70
C SER A 174 -21.70 9.54 2.61
N GLY A 175 -21.63 8.44 3.38
CA GLY A 175 -20.45 7.57 3.37
C GLY A 175 -20.70 6.10 3.68
N GLY A 176 -21.85 5.72 4.26
CA GLY A 176 -22.24 4.33 4.48
C GLY A 176 -21.38 3.58 5.52
N PHE A 177 -20.60 4.29 6.34
CA PHE A 177 -19.66 3.67 7.29
C PHE A 177 -20.37 2.77 8.32
N ARG A 178 -21.63 3.09 8.69
CA ARG A 178 -22.47 2.24 9.54
C ARG A 178 -23.60 1.60 8.76
N ARG A 179 -24.04 0.42 9.23
CA ARG A 179 -25.32 -0.15 8.77
C ARG A 179 -26.43 0.80 9.21
N SER A 180 -27.25 1.27 8.27
CA SER A 180 -28.48 2.01 8.61
C SER A 180 -29.43 1.07 9.35
N GLY A 181 -29.86 1.48 10.55
CA GLY A 181 -30.66 0.69 11.49
C GLY A 181 -32.13 0.51 11.14
N GLY A 182 -32.60 0.96 9.97
CA GLY A 182 -33.99 0.76 9.55
C GLY A 182 -34.28 1.30 8.16
N GLY A 183 -34.88 0.48 7.30
CA GLY A 183 -35.66 0.88 6.13
C GLY A 183 -34.94 1.47 4.91
N GLY A 184 -33.71 1.98 5.03
CA GLY A 184 -32.95 2.54 3.90
C GLY A 184 -32.01 1.50 3.28
N GLY A 185 -32.55 0.54 2.55
CA GLY A 185 -31.76 -0.46 1.84
C GLY A 185 -30.89 0.17 0.76
N SER A 186 -29.60 0.37 1.04
CA SER A 186 -28.62 0.47 -0.05
C SER A 186 -28.78 -0.77 -0.93
N ALA A 187 -28.70 -0.62 -2.25
CA ALA A 187 -28.77 -1.74 -3.22
C ALA A 187 -27.80 -2.89 -2.84
N ASN A 188 -26.74 -2.59 -2.10
CA ASN A 188 -25.78 -3.54 -1.57
C ASN A 188 -26.34 -4.43 -0.42
N ALA A 189 -27.25 -3.93 0.41
CA ALA A 189 -27.93 -4.74 1.43
C ALA A 189 -28.85 -5.80 0.79
N GLN A 190 -29.47 -5.46 -0.34
CA GLN A 190 -30.20 -6.42 -1.18
C GLN A 190 -29.23 -7.39 -1.86
N ALA A 191 -28.15 -6.92 -2.49
CA ALA A 191 -27.15 -7.78 -3.13
C ALA A 191 -26.49 -8.78 -2.16
N ARG A 192 -26.22 -8.38 -0.91
CA ARG A 192 -25.70 -9.27 0.15
C ARG A 192 -26.72 -10.31 0.60
N ARG A 193 -28.00 -9.93 0.71
CA ARG A 193 -29.09 -10.88 0.98
C ARG A 193 -29.26 -11.88 -0.17
N SER A 194 -29.00 -11.46 -1.40
CA SER A 194 -29.01 -12.32 -2.59
C SER A 194 -27.81 -13.26 -2.64
N ALA A 195 -26.60 -12.77 -2.36
CA ALA A 195 -25.38 -13.58 -2.31
C ALA A 195 -25.43 -14.63 -1.18
N ALA A 196 -25.91 -14.25 0.01
CA ALA A 196 -26.12 -15.17 1.13
C ALA A 196 -27.21 -16.23 0.86
N ARG A 197 -28.07 -16.04 -0.15
CA ARG A 197 -29.02 -17.06 -0.63
C ARG A 197 -28.42 -17.97 -1.71
N GLN A 198 -27.35 -17.56 -2.39
CA GLN A 198 -26.70 -18.38 -3.43
C GLN A 198 -25.67 -19.37 -2.85
N GLU A 199 -25.22 -19.18 -1.61
CA GLU A 199 -24.35 -20.12 -0.89
C GLU A 199 -25.11 -21.30 -0.24
N GLU A 200 -26.24 -21.72 -0.82
CA GLU A 200 -26.96 -22.93 -0.41
C GLU A 200 -26.23 -24.17 -0.99
N GLY A 201 -25.11 -24.56 -0.34
CA GLY A 201 -24.36 -25.77 -0.71
C GLY A 201 -23.05 -26.03 0.04
N GLY A 202 -22.56 -25.08 0.85
CA GLY A 202 -21.35 -25.25 1.68
C GLY A 202 -21.60 -24.87 3.15
N GLU A 203 -20.75 -25.36 4.06
CA GLU A 203 -20.75 -25.07 5.50
C GLU A 203 -21.07 -23.58 5.75
N ARG A 204 -22.20 -23.32 6.40
CA ARG A 204 -22.76 -21.96 6.52
C ARG A 204 -21.89 -21.14 7.47
N ARG A 205 -20.94 -20.37 6.92
CA ARG A 205 -20.13 -19.43 7.69
C ARG A 205 -21.08 -18.50 8.47
N PRO A 206 -20.90 -18.33 9.80
CA PRO A 206 -21.74 -17.44 10.58
C PRO A 206 -21.79 -16.04 9.95
N PRO A 207 -22.95 -15.36 9.98
CA PRO A 207 -23.07 -14.02 9.38
C PRO A 207 -22.11 -13.06 10.08
N ASP A 208 -21.29 -12.37 9.30
CA ASP A 208 -20.39 -11.35 9.82
C ASP A 208 -21.21 -10.14 10.30
N ASN A 209 -21.23 -9.91 11.61
CA ASN A 209 -22.00 -8.85 12.27
C ASN A 209 -21.23 -7.53 12.44
N ARG A 210 -19.96 -7.46 12.03
CA ARG A 210 -19.13 -6.24 12.13
C ARG A 210 -19.69 -5.09 11.30
N GLN A 211 -19.44 -3.85 11.71
CA GLN A 211 -19.85 -2.68 10.90
C GLN A 211 -19.07 -2.62 9.56
N PRO A 212 -19.61 -1.99 8.50
CA PRO A 212 -18.91 -1.85 7.23
C PRO A 212 -17.50 -1.27 7.37
N PHE A 213 -17.33 -0.20 8.17
CA PHE A 213 -16.01 0.39 8.39
C PHE A 213 -15.03 -0.56 9.09
N GLU A 214 -15.50 -1.46 9.97
CA GLU A 214 -14.65 -2.43 10.65
C GLU A 214 -14.12 -3.48 9.67
N ARG A 215 -15.00 -4.03 8.83
CA ARG A 215 -14.59 -4.99 7.78
C ARG A 215 -13.62 -4.36 6.78
N ALA A 216 -13.92 -3.13 6.35
CA ALA A 216 -13.04 -2.38 5.46
C ALA A 216 -11.69 -2.10 6.11
N GLY A 217 -11.66 -1.72 7.39
CA GLY A 217 -10.42 -1.52 8.15
C GLY A 217 -9.57 -2.78 8.23
N ASP A 218 -10.19 -3.93 8.49
CA ASP A 218 -9.48 -5.21 8.54
C ASP A 218 -8.91 -5.59 7.17
N HIS A 219 -9.70 -5.45 6.10
CA HIS A 219 -9.22 -5.67 4.73
C HIS A 219 -8.06 -4.75 4.37
N LEU A 220 -8.14 -3.46 4.71
CA LEU A 220 -7.07 -2.49 4.44
C LEU A 220 -5.79 -2.85 5.21
N ALA A 221 -5.92 -3.30 6.46
CA ALA A 221 -4.78 -3.73 7.27
C ALA A 221 -4.08 -4.96 6.67
N ASP A 222 -4.85 -5.91 6.16
CA ASP A 222 -4.33 -7.14 5.56
C ASP A 222 -3.75 -6.90 4.15
N ALA A 223 -4.43 -6.11 3.33
CA ALA A 223 -4.05 -5.84 1.95
C ALA A 223 -2.92 -4.80 1.82
N PHE A 224 -2.85 -3.84 2.75
CA PHE A 224 -1.91 -2.72 2.72
C PHE A 224 -1.13 -2.57 4.04
N PRO A 225 -0.42 -3.63 4.48
CA PRO A 225 0.31 -3.62 5.73
C PRO A 225 1.52 -2.68 5.66
N LEU A 226 1.95 -2.16 6.82
CA LEU A 226 3.11 -1.27 6.92
C LEU A 226 4.34 -1.84 6.23
N ARG A 227 4.58 -3.15 6.35
CA ARG A 227 5.72 -3.84 5.75
C ARG A 227 5.24 -4.88 4.75
N SER A 228 5.89 -4.92 3.60
CA SER A 228 5.70 -5.92 2.57
C SER A 228 7.07 -6.47 2.13
N GLU A 229 7.08 -7.62 1.49
CA GLU A 229 8.31 -8.16 0.89
C GLU A 229 8.86 -7.20 -0.18
N ALA A 230 7.99 -6.68 -1.05
CA ALA A 230 8.36 -5.70 -2.08
C ALA A 230 9.06 -4.48 -1.47
N TRP A 231 8.51 -3.92 -0.39
CA TRP A 231 9.13 -2.80 0.32
C TRP A 231 10.46 -3.17 0.97
N THR A 232 10.51 -4.32 1.64
CA THR A 232 11.73 -4.75 2.34
C THR A 232 12.89 -4.92 1.36
N THR A 233 12.64 -5.55 0.22
CA THR A 233 13.63 -5.72 -0.85
C THR A 233 14.01 -4.38 -1.48
N TRP A 234 13.03 -3.55 -1.84
CA TRP A 234 13.28 -2.26 -2.49
C TRP A 234 14.06 -1.31 -1.57
N SER A 235 13.66 -1.20 -0.30
CA SER A 235 14.24 -0.25 0.63
C SER A 235 15.69 -0.59 0.99
N ALA A 236 16.02 -1.88 1.08
CA ALA A 236 17.39 -2.34 1.27
C ALA A 236 18.31 -2.04 0.07
N ALA A 237 17.76 -1.94 -1.14
CA ALA A 237 18.50 -1.70 -2.38
C ALA A 237 18.42 -0.24 -2.87
N MET A 238 17.75 0.65 -2.13
CA MET A 238 17.63 2.06 -2.50
C MET A 238 18.98 2.74 -2.62
N ARG A 239 19.15 3.54 -3.69
CA ARG A 239 20.33 4.34 -3.96
C ARG A 239 19.94 5.64 -4.64
N ALA A 240 20.85 6.62 -4.59
CA ALA A 240 20.69 7.84 -5.36
C ALA A 240 20.45 7.50 -6.86
N PRO A 241 19.42 8.08 -7.48
CA PRO A 241 19.10 7.76 -8.87
C PRO A 241 20.19 8.30 -9.81
N ARG A 242 20.65 7.46 -10.74
CA ARG A 242 21.60 7.85 -11.79
C ARG A 242 20.83 8.05 -13.09
N LEU A 243 20.31 9.26 -13.27
CA LEU A 243 19.46 9.62 -14.41
C LEU A 243 20.18 10.50 -15.44
N ASP A 244 21.41 10.90 -15.14
CA ASP A 244 22.23 11.76 -15.99
C ASP A 244 22.43 11.14 -17.37
N GLY A 245 22.21 11.92 -18.42
CA GLY A 245 22.37 11.47 -19.79
C GLY A 245 21.32 11.99 -20.75
N ARG A 246 21.30 11.37 -21.93
CA ARG A 246 20.37 11.69 -23.01
C ARG A 246 19.39 10.53 -23.19
N TRP A 247 18.11 10.87 -23.20
CA TRP A 247 17.00 9.93 -23.26
C TRP A 247 16.16 10.20 -24.49
N THR A 248 15.97 9.20 -25.34
CA THR A 248 14.99 9.27 -26.42
C THR A 248 13.59 9.11 -25.84
N LEU A 249 12.68 10.02 -26.19
CA LEU A 249 11.29 9.98 -25.78
C LEU A 249 10.37 9.63 -26.94
N VAL A 250 9.40 8.78 -26.65
CA VAL A 250 8.27 8.47 -27.53
C VAL A 250 7.00 8.53 -26.69
N GLY A 251 5.98 9.23 -27.19
CA GLY A 251 4.72 9.40 -26.50
C GLY A 251 3.55 9.66 -27.44
N HIS A 252 2.38 9.85 -26.84
CA HIS A 252 1.16 10.21 -27.55
C HIS A 252 0.37 11.22 -26.71
N GLN A 253 -0.04 12.31 -27.34
CA GLN A 253 -0.93 13.30 -26.74
C GLN A 253 -2.32 13.17 -27.35
N LEU A 254 -3.33 12.95 -26.48
CA LEU A 254 -4.73 12.89 -26.89
C LEU A 254 -5.11 14.15 -27.68
N GLY A 255 -5.75 13.95 -28.84
CA GLY A 255 -6.16 15.02 -29.74
C GLY A 255 -5.02 15.65 -30.57
N LYS A 256 -3.74 15.32 -30.34
CA LYS A 256 -2.61 15.84 -31.12
C LYS A 256 -1.82 14.77 -31.88
N GLY A 257 -1.77 13.54 -31.38
CA GLY A 257 -1.04 12.45 -32.04
C GLY A 257 0.28 12.09 -31.36
N ARG A 258 1.17 11.45 -32.12
CA ARG A 258 2.47 10.95 -31.62
C ARG A 258 3.43 12.10 -31.37
N VAL A 259 4.22 11.99 -30.30
CA VAL A 259 5.29 12.91 -29.93
C VAL A 259 6.59 12.11 -29.85
N PHE A 260 7.66 12.68 -30.38
CA PHE A 260 9.02 12.14 -30.31
C PHE A 260 9.98 13.28 -29.98
N GLY A 261 11.11 12.97 -29.36
CA GLY A 261 12.15 13.95 -29.09
C GLY A 261 13.23 13.35 -28.21
N GLU A 262 14.13 14.20 -27.74
CA GLU A 262 15.13 13.82 -26.76
C GLU A 262 14.99 14.69 -25.50
N VAL A 263 15.26 14.09 -24.34
CA VAL A 263 15.45 14.83 -23.09
C VAL A 263 16.85 14.60 -22.58
N VAL A 264 17.56 15.70 -22.33
CA VAL A 264 18.82 15.69 -21.62
C VAL A 264 18.54 15.95 -20.15
N ILE A 265 18.99 15.03 -19.29
CA ILE A 265 18.93 15.14 -17.84
C ILE A 265 20.35 15.35 -17.33
N ALA A 266 20.58 16.42 -16.56
CA ALA A 266 21.85 16.73 -15.92
C ALA A 266 21.65 16.87 -14.40
N PRO A 267 22.63 16.48 -13.56
CA PRO A 267 22.54 16.69 -12.13
C PRO A 267 22.48 18.18 -11.82
N ASP A 268 21.69 18.55 -10.81
CA ASP A 268 21.70 19.88 -10.22
C ASP A 268 22.94 20.03 -9.31
N PRO A 269 23.84 21.01 -9.57
CA PRO A 269 25.03 21.19 -8.74
C PRO A 269 24.70 21.57 -7.28
N ASP A 270 23.52 22.16 -7.04
CA ASP A 270 23.11 22.64 -5.72
C ASP A 270 22.31 21.59 -4.92
N SER A 271 21.93 20.48 -5.56
CA SER A 271 21.09 19.45 -4.95
C SER A 271 21.34 18.05 -5.55
N PRO A 272 21.93 17.11 -4.80
CA PRO A 272 22.48 15.85 -5.33
C PRO A 272 21.44 14.88 -5.89
N ASP A 273 20.15 15.12 -5.65
CA ASP A 273 19.04 14.31 -6.16
C ASP A 273 17.95 15.17 -6.84
N SER A 274 18.35 16.36 -7.29
CA SER A 274 17.59 17.19 -8.23
C SER A 274 18.31 17.22 -9.57
N PHE A 275 17.55 17.51 -10.63
CA PHE A 275 18.05 17.44 -12.00
C PHE A 275 17.54 18.62 -12.82
N VAL A 276 18.36 19.08 -13.74
CA VAL A 276 17.97 20.02 -14.80
C VAL A 276 17.59 19.20 -16.03
N THR A 277 16.38 19.41 -16.54
CA THR A 277 15.86 18.73 -17.73
C THR A 277 15.71 19.70 -18.90
N ARG A 278 16.13 19.29 -20.10
CA ARG A 278 16.00 20.08 -21.34
C ARG A 278 15.47 19.20 -22.46
N GLY A 279 14.34 19.59 -23.05
CA GLY A 279 13.79 18.94 -24.25
C GLY A 279 14.44 19.46 -25.52
N GLN A 280 14.66 18.56 -26.48
CA GLN A 280 15.13 18.84 -27.85
C GLN A 280 14.18 18.22 -28.86
#